data_AF-A0A7V9SAH4-F1
#
_entry.id   AF-A0A7V9SAH4-F1
#
_cell.length_a   1.000
_cell.length_b   1.000
_cell.length_c   1.000
_cell.angle_alpha   90.00
_cell.angle_beta   90.00
_cell.angle_gamma   90.00
#
_symmetry.space_group_name_H-M   'P 1'
#
loop_
_entity.id
_entity.type
_entity.pdbx_description
1 polymer ?
#
loop_
_entity_poly.entity_id
_entity_poly.type
_entity_poly.pdbx_seq_one_letter_code
_entity_poly.pdbx_strand_id
1 'polypeptide(L)'
;MRAWIVILAFAAASLAVTPALAGRTCFTPKGDMIRCNSPGAMPVFWKPSPQVMWEREIAVKPPEPSNAELLAVFTGLALFLALIALLPDFDGWHPDDRNKSDKP
;
A
#
# COMPACT_ATOMS: atom_id res chain seq x y z
N MET A 1 10.11 24.91 -11.08
CA MET A 1 9.44 25.18 -9.78
C MET A 1 8.36 24.15 -9.42
N ARG A 2 7.58 23.60 -10.36
CA ARG A 2 6.48 22.65 -10.06
C ARG A 2 6.92 21.26 -9.53
N ALA A 3 8.04 20.72 -9.99
CA ALA A 3 8.52 19.39 -9.56
C ALA A 3 8.86 19.32 -8.05
N TRP A 4 9.37 20.42 -7.49
CA TRP A 4 9.76 20.49 -6.08
C TRP A 4 8.57 20.39 -5.13
N ILE A 5 7.40 20.89 -5.53
CA ILE A 5 6.17 20.80 -4.73
C ILE A 5 5.69 19.35 -4.64
N VAL A 6 5.80 18.59 -5.73
CA VAL A 6 5.42 17.17 -5.76
C VAL A 6 6.37 16.33 -4.90
N ILE A 7 7.68 16.61 -4.95
CA ILE A 7 8.69 15.92 -4.13
C ILE A 7 8.49 16.23 -2.64
N LEU A 8 8.24 17.50 -2.29
CA LEU A 8 7.96 17.89 -0.91
C LEU A 8 6.66 17.28 -0.38
N ALA A 9 5.61 17.22 -1.20
CA ALA A 9 4.35 16.59 -0.82
C ALA A 9 4.52 15.08 -0.59
N PHE A 10 5.30 14.41 -1.43
CA PHE A 10 5.56 12.97 -1.28
C PHE A 10 6.45 12.66 -0.06
N ALA A 11 7.46 13.49 0.21
CA ALA A 11 8.31 13.36 1.40
C ALA A 11 7.54 13.64 2.70
N ALA A 12 6.64 14.63 2.70
CA ALA A 12 5.80 14.91 3.86
C ALA A 12 4.81 13.75 4.13
N ALA A 13 4.27 13.12 3.08
CA ALA A 13 3.39 11.97 3.21
C ALA A 13 4.10 10.72 3.76
N SER A 14 5.37 10.50 3.42
CA SER A 14 6.14 9.35 3.92
C SER A 14 6.62 9.50 5.37
N LEU A 15 6.78 10.73 5.86
CA LEU A 15 7.10 11.02 7.27
C LEU A 15 5.91 10.83 8.23
N ALA A 16 4.69 10.71 7.71
CA ALA A 16 3.48 10.47 8.51
C ALA A 16 3.23 8.98 8.82
N VAL A 17 4.16 8.09 8.44
CA VAL A 17 4.06 6.67 8.79
C VAL A 17 4.45 6.50 10.26
N THR A 18 3.45 6.55 11.14
CA THR A 18 3.62 6.17 12.56
C THR A 18 4.28 4.79 12.61
N PRO A 19 5.43 4.62 13.27
CA PRO A 19 5.97 3.30 13.51
C PRO A 19 4.94 2.59 14.38
N ALA A 20 4.28 1.58 13.81
CA ALA A 20 3.45 0.67 14.57
C ALA A 20 4.35 0.06 15.64
N LEU A 21 4.26 0.59 16.85
CA LEU A 21 4.98 0.14 18.03
C LEU A 21 4.72 -1.37 18.18
N ALA A 22 5.72 -2.15 17.76
CA ALA A 22 5.72 -3.60 17.61
C ALA A 22 5.70 -4.34 18.96
N GLY A 23 4.68 -4.06 19.78
CA GLY A 23 4.33 -4.93 20.90
C GLY A 23 3.74 -6.24 20.36
N ARG A 24 3.92 -7.34 21.09
CA ARG A 24 3.19 -8.58 20.78
C ARG A 24 1.70 -8.28 20.80
N THR A 25 1.00 -8.75 19.76
CA THR A 25 -0.46 -8.66 19.66
C THR A 25 -1.08 -9.93 20.27
N CYS A 26 -2.17 -9.72 20.99
CA CYS A 26 -2.99 -10.75 21.58
C CYS A 26 -4.43 -10.56 21.07
N PHE A 27 -5.27 -11.58 21.21
CA PHE A 27 -6.68 -11.48 20.82
C PHE A 27 -7.56 -11.13 22.02
N THR A 28 -8.67 -10.43 21.79
CA THR A 28 -9.79 -10.37 22.73
C THR A 28 -10.65 -11.63 22.60
N PRO A 29 -11.55 -11.92 23.56
CA PRO A 29 -12.57 -12.96 23.42
C PRO A 29 -13.45 -12.79 22.16
N LYS A 30 -13.56 -11.55 21.66
CA LYS A 30 -14.34 -11.18 20.47
C LYS A 30 -13.54 -11.28 19.16
N GLY A 31 -12.27 -11.69 19.23
CA GLY A 31 -11.39 -11.82 18.06
C GLY A 31 -10.66 -10.54 17.66
N ASP A 32 -10.72 -9.46 18.44
CA ASP A 32 -9.98 -8.23 18.14
C ASP A 32 -8.49 -8.37 18.46
N MET A 33 -7.65 -7.87 17.56
CA MET A 33 -6.22 -7.74 17.83
C MET A 33 -5.98 -6.51 18.70
N ILE A 34 -5.46 -6.75 19.90
CA ILE A 34 -5.09 -5.72 20.87
C ILE A 34 -3.65 -5.95 21.35
N ARG A 35 -3.08 -4.97 22.04
CA ARG A 35 -1.76 -5.16 22.66
C ARG A 35 -1.85 -6.22 23.75
N CYS A 36 -0.89 -7.15 23.78
CA CYS A 36 -0.74 -8.00 24.96
C CYS A 36 -0.56 -7.11 26.20
N ASN A 37 -1.10 -7.55 27.34
CA ASN A 37 -1.19 -6.79 28.59
C ASN A 37 -2.22 -5.64 28.65
N SER A 38 -3.02 -5.43 27.59
CA SER A 38 -4.18 -4.53 27.69
C SER A 38 -5.37 -5.23 28.39
N PRO A 39 -6.25 -4.47 29.08
CA PRO A 39 -7.44 -5.05 29.71
C PRO A 39 -8.29 -5.81 28.69
N GLY A 40 -8.61 -7.07 28.99
CA GLY A 40 -9.37 -7.94 28.08
C GLY A 40 -8.52 -8.69 27.04
N ALA A 41 -7.18 -8.58 27.09
CA ALA A 41 -6.28 -9.43 26.31
C ALA A 41 -6.31 -10.87 26.81
N MET A 42 -6.55 -11.80 25.90
CA MET A 42 -6.34 -13.21 26.16
C MET A 42 -4.84 -13.56 26.11
N PRO A 43 -4.42 -14.68 26.73
CA PRO A 43 -3.02 -15.11 26.76
C PRO A 43 -2.42 -15.28 25.36
N VAL A 44 -1.10 -15.17 25.25
CA VAL A 44 -0.36 -15.18 23.97
C VAL A 44 -0.56 -16.46 23.14
N PHE A 45 -0.92 -17.58 23.79
CA PHE A 45 -1.20 -18.87 23.13
C PHE A 45 -2.69 -19.15 22.92
N TRP A 46 -3.55 -18.31 23.48
CA TRP A 46 -4.98 -18.41 23.25
C TRP A 46 -5.31 -17.89 21.86
N LYS A 47 -6.13 -18.64 21.13
CA LYS A 47 -6.63 -18.23 19.82
C LYS A 47 -8.16 -18.28 19.84
N PRO A 48 -8.84 -17.27 19.29
CA PRO A 48 -10.28 -17.33 19.10
C PRO A 48 -10.63 -18.50 18.19
N SER A 49 -11.84 -19.04 18.35
CA SER A 49 -12.32 -20.11 17.47
C SER A 49 -12.47 -19.59 16.03
N PRO A 50 -12.42 -20.47 15.02
CA PRO A 50 -12.63 -20.07 13.63
C PRO A 50 -13.97 -19.34 13.41
N GLN A 51 -15.01 -19.72 14.16
CA GLN A 51 -16.33 -19.09 14.11
C GLN A 51 -16.29 -17.62 14.54
N VAL A 52 -15.62 -17.32 15.65
CA VAL A 52 -15.48 -15.94 16.15
C VAL A 52 -14.67 -15.07 15.19
N MET A 53 -13.63 -15.64 14.57
CA MET A 53 -12.85 -14.93 13.54
C MET A 53 -13.69 -14.60 12.30
N TRP A 54 -14.51 -15.55 11.86
CA TRP A 54 -15.42 -15.37 10.73
C TRP A 54 -16.50 -14.32 11.00
N GLU A 55 -17.15 -14.39 12.16
CA GLU A 55 -18.15 -13.41 12.58
C GLU A 55 -17.57 -12.00 12.64
N ARG A 56 -16.33 -11.87 13.13
CA ARG A 56 -15.61 -10.59 13.13
C ARG A 56 -15.33 -10.08 11.72
N GLU A 57 -14.88 -10.93 10.82
CA GLU A 57 -14.56 -10.53 9.45
C GLU A 57 -15.82 -10.01 8.71
N ILE A 58 -16.97 -10.63 8.96
CA ILE A 58 -18.26 -10.15 8.45
C ILE A 58 -18.68 -8.84 9.14
N ALA A 59 -18.50 -8.73 10.46
CA ALA A 59 -18.88 -7.53 11.21
C ALA A 59 -18.03 -6.30 10.87
N VAL A 60 -16.78 -6.51 10.45
CA VAL A 60 -15.82 -5.46 10.07
C VAL A 60 -15.83 -5.23 8.55
N LYS A 61 -16.87 -5.68 7.83
CA LYS A 61 -16.97 -5.47 6.37
C LYS A 61 -16.78 -3.96 6.09
N PRO A 62 -15.74 -3.57 5.34
CA PRO A 62 -15.53 -2.16 5.00
C PRO A 62 -16.76 -1.66 4.22
N PRO A 63 -17.08 -0.36 4.33
CA PRO A 63 -18.18 0.21 3.55
C PRO A 63 -17.96 -0.09 2.07
N GLU A 64 -19.04 -0.45 1.38
CA GLU A 64 -18.95 -0.68 -0.07
C GLU A 64 -18.50 0.63 -0.74
N PRO A 65 -17.53 0.55 -1.68
CA PRO A 65 -17.01 1.73 -2.32
C PRO A 65 -18.13 2.43 -3.09
N SER A 66 -18.17 3.74 -2.95
CA SER A 66 -19.10 4.58 -3.70
C SER A 66 -18.77 4.56 -5.20
N ASN A 67 -19.76 4.85 -6.03
CA ASN A 67 -19.55 5.02 -7.49
C ASN A 67 -18.50 6.10 -7.80
N ALA A 68 -18.38 7.11 -6.94
CA ALA A 68 -17.38 8.17 -7.09
C ALA A 68 -15.95 7.65 -6.86
N GLU A 69 -15.74 6.81 -5.86
CA GLU A 69 -14.44 6.18 -5.60
C GLU A 69 -14.04 5.24 -6.73
N LEU A 70 -14.98 4.44 -7.25
CA LEU A 70 -14.74 3.58 -8.40
C LEU A 70 -14.34 4.41 -9.64
N LEU A 71 -15.07 5.48 -9.93
CA LEU A 71 -14.79 6.36 -11.07
C LEU A 71 -13.42 7.05 -10.91
N ALA A 72 -13.06 7.46 -9.70
CA ALA A 72 -11.76 8.05 -9.41
C ALA A 72 -10.62 7.05 -9.67
N VAL A 73 -10.79 5.79 -9.26
CA VAL A 73 -9.81 4.72 -9.54
C VAL A 73 -9.64 4.50 -11.04
N PHE A 74 -10.73 4.36 -11.79
CA PHE A 74 -10.65 4.16 -13.25
C PHE A 74 -10.02 5.35 -13.97
N THR A 75 -10.36 6.56 -13.56
CA THR A 75 -9.82 7.79 -14.16
C THR A 75 -8.34 7.95 -13.83
N GLY A 76 -7.93 7.68 -12.59
CA GLY A 76 -6.54 7.69 -12.17
C GLY A 76 -5.71 6.65 -12.92
N LEU A 77 -6.25 5.44 -13.10
CA LEU A 77 -5.61 4.38 -13.87
C LEU A 77 -5.45 4.76 -15.35
N ALA A 78 -6.50 5.29 -15.98
CA ALA A 78 -6.45 5.75 -17.36
C ALA A 78 -5.41 6.87 -17.57
N LEU A 79 -5.36 7.83 -16.65
CA LEU A 79 -4.38 8.91 -16.67
C LEU A 79 -2.95 8.37 -16.51
N PHE A 80 -2.74 7.44 -15.57
CA PHE A 80 -1.45 6.82 -15.34
C PHE A 80 -0.95 6.07 -16.59
N LEU A 81 -1.82 5.29 -17.23
CA LEU A 81 -1.49 4.61 -18.48
C LEU A 81 -1.22 5.58 -19.63
N ALA A 82 -2.00 6.67 -19.72
CA ALA A 82 -1.75 7.72 -20.71
C ALA A 82 -0.39 8.39 -20.51
N LEU A 83 0.02 8.60 -19.25
CA LEU A 83 1.35 9.12 -18.92
C LEU A 83 2.46 8.14 -19.30
N ILE A 84 2.25 6.83 -19.08
CA ILE A 84 3.20 5.80 -19.52
C ILE A 84 3.32 5.80 -21.04
N ALA A 85 2.20 5.87 -21.76
CA ALA A 85 2.19 5.91 -23.22
C ALA A 85 2.85 7.17 -23.79
N LEU A 86 2.94 8.24 -23.01
CA LEU A 86 3.60 9.49 -23.40
C LEU A 86 5.11 9.48 -23.09
N LEU A 87 5.61 8.49 -22.37
CA LEU A 87 7.06 8.33 -22.24
C LEU A 87 7.63 8.14 -23.65
N PRO A 88 8.66 8.93 -24.04
CA PRO A 88 9.33 8.71 -25.30
C PRO A 88 9.87 7.29 -25.32
N ASP A 89 9.97 6.69 -26.50
CA ASP A 89 10.78 5.50 -26.66
C ASP A 89 12.18 5.85 -26.17
N PHE A 90 12.57 5.26 -25.03
CA PHE A 90 13.94 5.33 -24.57
C PHE A 90 14.72 4.45 -25.54
N ASP A 91 15.17 5.04 -26.64
CA ASP A 91 16.14 4.48 -27.59
C ASP A 91 17.50 4.35 -26.88
N GLY A 92 17.56 3.49 -25.87
CA GLY A 92 18.79 3.08 -25.20
C GLY A 92 19.53 1.98 -25.97
N TRP A 93 19.02 1.57 -27.13
CA TRP A 93 19.64 0.58 -28.00
C TRP A 93 19.86 1.17 -29.38
N HIS A 94 20.98 1.86 -29.56
CA HIS A 94 21.40 2.30 -30.88
C HIS A 94 22.29 1.21 -31.50
N PRO A 95 21.91 0.59 -32.63
CA PRO A 95 22.65 -0.52 -33.22
C PRO A 95 24.09 -0.15 -33.61
N ASP A 96 24.40 1.14 -33.70
CA ASP A 96 25.72 1.67 -34.05
C ASP A 96 26.69 1.74 -32.85
N ASP A 97 26.22 1.51 -31.62
CA ASP A 97 27.04 1.56 -30.40
C ASP A 97 27.99 0.35 -30.30
N ARG A 98 27.60 -0.78 -30.91
CA ARG A 98 28.41 -2.00 -30.93
C ARG A 98 29.68 -1.85 -31.77
N ASN A 99 29.67 -0.99 -32.79
CA ASN A 99 30.80 -0.79 -33.70
C ASN A 99 31.84 0.23 -33.20
N LYS A 100 31.56 0.97 -32.12
CA LYS A 100 32.51 1.93 -31.53
C LYS A 100 33.45 1.28 -30.52
N SER A 101 33.06 0.15 -29.94
CA SER A 101 33.84 -0.61 -28.95
C SER A 101 34.95 -1.47 -29.56
N ASP A 102 34.89 -1.70 -30.88
CA ASP A 102 35.79 -2.60 -31.63
C ASP A 102 36.84 -1.86 -32.47
N LYS A 103 36.99 -0.53 -32.32
CA LYS A 103 38.13 0.19 -32.90
C LYS A 103 39.30 0.24 -31.91
N PRO A 104 40.48 -0.31 -32.27
CA PRO A 104 41.71 -0.15 -31.50
C PRO A 104 42.24 1.29 -31.54
#